data_AF-A0A7X6V194-F1
#
_entry.id   AF-A0A7X6V194-F1
#
_cell.length_a   1.000
_cell.length_b   1.000
_cell.length_c   1.000
_cell.angle_alpha   90.00
_cell.angle_beta   90.00
_cell.angle_gamma   90.00
#
_symmetry.space_group_name_H-M   'P 1'
#
loop_
_entity.id
_entity.type
_entity.pdbx_description
1 polymer ?
#
loop_
_entity_poly.entity_id
_entity_poly.type
_entity_poly.pdbx_seq_one_letter_code
_entity_poly.pdbx_strand_id
1 'polypeptide(L)'
;MSIHQHPKSSFPWFPGSRQEWHAAGRALGEFVLLGALTFLPSLLVAIDSVWLQRRIGEVSCTESVQHVSVLAAALLFAWRAYRDPAVRGAAALFAGFFGTMTIREFDGLLDRIVHGFWLWPALLMTAITLLYVGARERHTLIPGLAAFVRTHAYYPIFFGLLIILVFSQTFGSGAFLWYHLIDEATVREFKPAFQEGLEVYGYIILLYGAWRYARQPRMDPA
;
A
#
# COMPACT_ATOMS: atom_id res chain seq x y z
N MET A 1 2.38 57.72 8.32
CA MET A 1 2.09 57.00 9.58
C MET A 1 1.28 55.76 9.21
N SER A 2 1.96 54.67 8.85
CA SER A 2 1.32 53.43 8.37
C SER A 2 1.12 52.50 9.55
N ILE A 3 -0.14 52.21 9.88
CA ILE A 3 -0.52 51.30 10.96
C ILE A 3 -0.45 49.88 10.41
N HIS A 4 0.62 49.15 10.77
CA HIS A 4 0.67 47.70 10.59
C HIS A 4 -0.34 47.05 11.53
N GLN A 5 -1.45 46.57 10.95
CA GLN A 5 -2.42 45.73 11.67
C GLN A 5 -1.83 44.33 11.86
N HIS A 6 -1.50 43.98 13.10
CA HIS A 6 -1.21 42.60 13.50
C HIS A 6 -2.49 41.75 13.44
N PRO A 7 -2.48 40.54 12.85
CA PRO A 7 -3.62 39.65 12.90
C PRO A 7 -3.78 39.13 14.34
N LYS A 8 -4.94 39.41 14.95
CA LYS A 8 -5.30 38.93 16.30
C LYS A 8 -5.26 37.41 16.34
N SER A 9 -4.35 36.85 17.13
CA SER A 9 -4.32 35.43 17.46
C SER A 9 -5.58 35.05 18.25
N SER A 10 -6.15 33.89 17.94
CA SER A 10 -7.49 33.50 18.39
C SER A 10 -7.56 32.84 19.77
N PHE A 11 -6.47 32.69 20.55
CA PHE A 11 -6.51 32.22 21.94
C PHE A 11 -5.28 32.72 22.73
N PRO A 12 -5.42 33.31 23.94
CA PRO A 12 -4.30 33.93 24.65
C PRO A 12 -3.26 32.95 25.25
N TRP A 13 -3.65 31.70 25.54
CA TRP A 13 -2.80 30.73 26.24
C TRP A 13 -2.02 29.78 25.31
N PHE A 14 -2.39 29.72 24.03
CA PHE A 14 -1.68 28.93 23.02
C PHE A 14 -1.38 29.82 21.80
N PRO A 15 -0.21 30.47 21.77
CA PRO A 15 0.18 31.28 20.62
C PRO A 15 0.32 30.37 19.38
N GLY A 16 -0.38 30.71 18.31
CA GLY A 16 -0.24 30.04 17.02
C GLY A 16 -1.06 30.70 15.92
N SER A 17 -0.50 30.79 14.71
CA SER A 17 -1.22 31.32 13.55
C SER A 17 -2.35 30.38 13.11
N ARG A 18 -3.37 30.90 12.44
CA ARG A 18 -4.47 30.06 11.90
C ARG A 18 -3.95 28.92 11.01
N GLN A 19 -2.86 29.17 10.28
CA GLN A 19 -2.20 28.18 9.44
C GLN A 19 -1.54 27.05 10.26
N GLU A 20 -0.89 27.38 11.37
CA GLU A 20 -0.31 26.38 12.29
C GLU A 20 -1.38 25.48 12.90
N TRP A 21 -2.50 26.05 13.34
CA TRP A 21 -3.62 25.27 13.86
C TRP A 21 -4.24 24.33 12.82
N HIS A 22 -4.38 24.79 11.57
CA HIS A 22 -4.82 23.93 10.46
C HIS A 22 -3.80 22.83 10.13
N ALA A 23 -2.50 23.12 10.23
CA ALA A 23 -1.45 22.12 10.05
C ALA A 23 -1.50 21.07 11.16
N ALA A 24 -1.59 21.49 12.43
CA ALA A 24 -1.70 20.61 13.59
C ALA A 24 -2.95 19.73 13.53
N GLY A 25 -4.11 20.31 13.18
CA GLY A 25 -5.35 19.55 13.02
C GLY A 25 -5.27 18.49 11.92
N ARG A 26 -4.63 18.81 10.78
CA ARG A 26 -4.39 17.82 9.71
C ARG A 26 -3.45 16.70 10.15
N ALA A 27 -2.38 17.05 10.85
CA ALA A 27 -1.41 16.07 11.36
C ALA A 27 -2.06 15.13 12.39
N LEU A 28 -2.88 15.67 13.30
CA LEU A 28 -3.63 14.87 14.27
C LEU A 28 -4.63 13.94 13.58
N GLY A 29 -5.39 14.45 12.60
CA GLY A 29 -6.31 13.62 11.81
C GLY A 29 -5.58 12.51 11.04
N GLU A 30 -4.41 12.81 10.47
CA GLU A 30 -3.56 11.83 9.80
C GLU A 30 -3.03 10.78 10.77
N PHE A 31 -2.59 11.19 11.97
CA PHE A 31 -2.17 10.27 13.03
C PHE A 31 -3.30 9.33 13.47
N VAL A 32 -4.51 9.86 13.71
CA VAL A 32 -5.67 9.05 14.09
C VAL A 32 -6.06 8.08 12.98
N LEU A 33 -6.07 8.54 11.72
CA LEU A 33 -6.35 7.69 10.56
C LEU A 33 -5.31 6.56 10.45
N LEU A 34 -4.02 6.88 10.50
CA LEU A 34 -2.95 5.89 10.41
C LEU A 34 -2.96 4.93 11.60
N GLY A 35 -3.28 5.42 12.81
CA GLY A 35 -3.49 4.59 13.99
C GLY A 35 -4.63 3.58 13.80
N ALA A 36 -5.78 4.03 13.27
CA ALA A 36 -6.90 3.15 12.95
C ALA A 36 -6.55 2.12 11.86
N LEU A 37 -5.87 2.56 10.80
CA LEU A 37 -5.39 1.69 9.72
C LEU A 37 -4.36 0.65 10.21
N THR A 38 -3.53 1.01 11.20
CA THR A 38 -2.54 0.10 11.82
C THR A 38 -3.19 -0.89 12.77
N PHE A 39 -4.30 -0.51 13.42
CA PHE A 39 -5.06 -1.41 14.29
C PHE A 39 -5.90 -2.42 13.49
N LEU A 40 -6.35 -2.05 12.29
CA LEU A 40 -7.21 -2.88 11.43
C LEU A 40 -6.64 -4.29 11.15
N PRO A 41 -5.36 -4.49 10.79
CA PRO A 41 -4.78 -5.84 10.63
C PRO A 41 -4.97 -6.73 11.85
N SER A 42 -4.68 -6.23 13.05
CA SER A 42 -4.84 -6.98 14.29
C SER A 42 -6.29 -7.35 14.55
N LEU A 43 -7.23 -6.46 14.22
CA LEU A 43 -8.66 -6.74 14.32
C LEU A 43 -9.10 -7.81 13.31
N LEU A 44 -8.63 -7.76 12.06
CA LEU A 44 -8.98 -8.74 11.01
C LEU A 44 -8.47 -10.13 11.36
N VAL A 45 -7.22 -10.25 11.80
CA VAL A 45 -6.63 -11.51 12.26
C VAL A 45 -7.40 -12.06 13.48
N ALA A 46 -7.78 -11.19 14.41
CA ALA A 46 -8.59 -11.59 15.56
C ALA A 46 -9.97 -12.08 15.14
N ILE A 47 -10.65 -11.40 14.20
CA ILE A 47 -11.94 -11.83 13.64
C ILE A 47 -11.82 -13.22 13.01
N ASP A 48 -10.83 -13.45 12.16
CA ASP A 48 -10.65 -14.75 11.50
C ASP A 48 -10.29 -15.88 12.50
N SER A 49 -9.40 -15.61 13.44
CA SER A 49 -8.89 -16.62 14.38
C SER A 49 -9.84 -16.92 15.55
N VAL A 50 -10.36 -15.86 16.18
CA VAL A 50 -11.11 -15.98 17.45
C VAL A 50 -12.60 -16.18 17.18
N TRP A 51 -13.15 -15.46 16.20
CA TRP A 51 -14.59 -15.39 16.01
C TRP A 51 -15.09 -16.37 14.96
N LEU A 52 -14.35 -16.51 13.86
CA LEU A 52 -14.72 -17.42 12.77
C LEU A 52 -14.19 -18.85 13.01
N GLN A 53 -13.27 -19.05 13.98
CA GLN A 53 -12.56 -20.31 14.25
C GLN A 53 -11.98 -20.96 12.98
N ARG A 54 -11.66 -20.14 11.98
CA ARG A 54 -11.06 -20.61 10.75
C ARG A 54 -9.56 -20.62 10.93
N ARG A 55 -8.91 -21.65 10.38
CA ARG A 55 -7.50 -21.49 10.04
C ARG A 55 -7.43 -20.35 9.04
N ILE A 56 -6.63 -19.36 9.40
CA ILE A 56 -6.14 -18.32 8.52
C ILE A 56 -5.64 -19.02 7.23
N GLY A 57 -6.33 -18.78 6.12
CA GLY A 57 -6.23 -19.52 4.86
C GLY A 57 -7.25 -18.98 3.83
N GLU A 58 -7.37 -19.67 2.66
CA GLU A 58 -7.95 -19.22 1.35
C GLU A 58 -9.36 -18.60 1.31
N VAL A 59 -10.07 -18.47 2.43
CA VAL A 59 -11.35 -17.75 2.51
C VAL A 59 -11.45 -17.05 3.86
N SER A 60 -10.59 -16.05 4.07
CA SER A 60 -10.55 -15.21 5.26
C SER A 60 -10.90 -13.74 4.97
N CYS A 61 -11.35 -13.01 6.00
CA CYS A 61 -11.54 -11.57 5.89
C CYS A 61 -10.20 -10.86 5.63
N THR A 62 -9.13 -11.38 6.25
CA THR A 62 -7.74 -10.92 6.12
C THR A 62 -7.31 -10.94 4.64
N GLU A 63 -7.43 -12.07 3.96
CA GLU A 63 -7.10 -12.25 2.53
C GLU A 63 -7.94 -11.33 1.63
N SER A 64 -9.25 -11.22 1.91
CA SER A 64 -10.13 -10.33 1.14
C SER A 64 -9.67 -8.87 1.19
N VAL A 65 -9.22 -8.39 2.37
CA VAL A 65 -8.69 -7.03 2.51
C VAL A 65 -7.36 -6.86 1.77
N GLN A 66 -6.49 -7.87 1.76
CA GLN A 66 -5.24 -7.84 0.98
C GLN A 66 -5.55 -7.69 -0.52
N HIS A 67 -6.42 -8.55 -1.06
CA HIS A 67 -6.81 -8.55 -2.48
C HIS A 67 -7.41 -7.23 -2.92
N VAL A 68 -8.36 -6.71 -2.14
CA VAL A 68 -9.00 -5.42 -2.43
C VAL A 68 -7.99 -4.28 -2.36
N SER A 69 -7.06 -4.32 -1.40
CA SER A 69 -6.08 -3.24 -1.21
C SER A 69 -5.09 -3.15 -2.37
N VAL A 70 -4.55 -4.28 -2.82
CA VAL A 70 -3.60 -4.29 -3.95
C VAL A 70 -4.29 -3.95 -5.27
N LEU A 71 -5.51 -4.44 -5.49
CA LEU A 71 -6.32 -4.10 -6.66
C LEU A 71 -6.65 -2.61 -6.68
N ALA A 72 -7.08 -2.05 -5.55
CA ALA A 72 -7.37 -0.62 -5.44
C ALA A 72 -6.12 0.23 -5.70
N ALA A 73 -4.95 -0.18 -5.19
CA ALA A 73 -3.69 0.49 -5.49
C ALA A 73 -3.36 0.45 -6.99
N ALA A 74 -3.49 -0.70 -7.65
CA ALA A 74 -3.28 -0.85 -9.09
C ALA A 74 -4.20 0.10 -9.89
N LEU A 75 -5.49 0.16 -9.52
CA LEU A 75 -6.48 1.03 -10.17
C LEU A 75 -6.19 2.52 -9.94
N LEU A 76 -5.75 2.92 -8.74
CA LEU A 76 -5.37 4.30 -8.44
C LEU A 76 -4.17 4.75 -9.28
N PHE A 77 -3.19 3.86 -9.47
CA PHE A 77 -2.04 4.12 -10.35
C PHE A 77 -2.42 4.14 -11.83
N ALA A 78 -3.30 3.24 -12.27
CA ALA A 78 -3.83 3.25 -13.64
C ALA A 78 -4.60 4.56 -13.92
N TRP A 79 -5.42 5.00 -12.96
CA TRP A 79 -6.11 6.28 -13.04
C TRP A 79 -5.14 7.46 -13.07
N ARG A 80 -4.06 7.42 -12.28
CA ARG A 80 -3.01 8.45 -12.32
C ARG A 80 -2.33 8.50 -13.69
N ALA A 81 -2.00 7.35 -14.27
CA ALA A 81 -1.40 7.25 -15.59
C ALA A 81 -2.32 7.82 -16.69
N TYR A 82 -3.62 7.56 -16.58
CA TYR A 82 -4.61 8.16 -17.48
C TYR A 82 -4.70 9.68 -17.32
N ARG A 83 -4.78 10.16 -16.08
CA ARG A 83 -5.04 11.58 -15.75
C ARG A 83 -3.86 12.50 -16.01
N ASP A 84 -2.62 12.05 -15.82
CA ASP A 84 -1.43 12.88 -15.84
C ASP A 84 -0.40 12.37 -16.86
N PRO A 85 -0.36 12.96 -18.07
CA PRO A 85 0.61 12.60 -19.10
C PRO A 85 2.07 12.75 -18.66
N ALA A 86 2.40 13.71 -17.79
CA ALA A 86 3.79 14.00 -17.44
C ALA A 86 4.47 12.87 -16.63
N VAL A 87 3.68 12.10 -15.88
CA VAL A 87 4.17 10.96 -15.06
C VAL A 87 3.63 9.62 -15.53
N ARG A 88 2.99 9.58 -16.70
CA ARG A 88 2.22 8.43 -17.19
C ARG A 88 3.02 7.15 -17.26
N GLY A 89 4.25 7.19 -17.78
CA GLY A 89 5.11 6.01 -17.89
C GLY A 89 5.40 5.38 -16.52
N ALA A 90 5.76 6.19 -15.52
CA ALA A 90 6.00 5.71 -14.16
C ALA A 90 4.72 5.20 -13.49
N ALA A 91 3.61 5.92 -13.63
CA ALA A 91 2.33 5.51 -13.05
C ALA A 91 1.80 4.21 -13.68
N ALA A 92 1.95 4.03 -14.99
CA ALA A 92 1.60 2.80 -15.69
C ALA A 92 2.47 1.61 -15.25
N LEU A 93 3.77 1.85 -15.00
CA LEU A 93 4.67 0.82 -14.48
C LEU A 93 4.22 0.32 -13.09
N PHE A 94 3.89 1.24 -12.17
CA PHE A 94 3.34 0.88 -10.87
C PHE A 94 1.97 0.18 -10.98
N ALA A 95 1.09 0.65 -11.88
CA ALA A 95 -0.19 0.01 -12.13
C ALA A 95 -0.02 -1.45 -12.59
N GLY A 96 0.89 -1.70 -13.53
CA GLY A 96 1.21 -3.04 -13.99
C GLY A 96 1.85 -3.91 -12.91
N PHE A 97 2.79 -3.35 -12.14
CA PHE A 97 3.42 -4.05 -11.02
C PHE A 97 2.41 -4.51 -9.96
N PHE A 98 1.54 -3.60 -9.48
CA PHE A 98 0.49 -3.96 -8.52
C PHE A 98 -0.59 -4.83 -9.16
N GLY A 99 -0.85 -4.68 -10.46
CA GLY A 99 -1.72 -5.59 -11.22
C GLY A 99 -1.18 -7.02 -11.25
N THR A 100 0.12 -7.19 -11.48
CA THR A 100 0.81 -8.49 -11.41
C THR A 100 0.77 -9.05 -9.98
N MET A 101 0.98 -8.22 -8.95
CA MET A 101 0.81 -8.66 -7.55
C MET A 101 -0.63 -9.09 -7.26
N THR A 102 -1.62 -8.36 -7.77
CA THR A 102 -3.04 -8.74 -7.63
C THR A 102 -3.29 -10.12 -8.24
N ILE A 103 -2.81 -10.37 -9.46
CA ILE A 103 -2.93 -11.69 -10.11
C ILE A 103 -2.28 -12.79 -9.28
N ARG A 104 -1.11 -12.51 -8.67
CA ARG A 104 -0.41 -13.46 -7.80
C ARG A 104 -1.26 -13.79 -6.57
N GLU A 105 -1.91 -12.83 -5.93
CA GLU A 105 -2.75 -13.12 -4.76
C GLU A 105 -4.02 -13.89 -5.13
N PHE A 106 -4.50 -13.78 -6.38
CA PHE A 106 -5.56 -14.65 -6.89
C PHE A 106 -5.09 -16.07 -7.25
N ASP A 107 -3.86 -16.48 -6.91
CA ASP A 107 -3.31 -17.79 -7.27
C ASP A 107 -4.19 -18.95 -6.79
N GLY A 108 -4.71 -18.93 -5.56
CA GLY A 108 -5.61 -19.97 -5.04
C GLY A 108 -6.90 -20.13 -5.84
N LEU A 109 -7.40 -19.05 -6.46
CA LEU A 109 -8.56 -19.12 -7.35
C LEU A 109 -8.17 -19.63 -8.74
N LEU A 110 -7.04 -19.15 -9.28
CA LEU A 110 -6.55 -19.49 -10.62
C LEU A 110 -6.05 -20.94 -10.70
N ASP A 111 -5.52 -21.47 -9.60
CA ASP A 111 -5.03 -22.84 -9.48
C ASP A 111 -6.14 -23.90 -9.54
N ARG A 112 -7.41 -23.48 -9.40
CA ARG A 112 -8.58 -24.33 -9.68
C ARG A 112 -8.76 -24.64 -11.16
N ILE A 113 -8.19 -23.82 -12.05
CA ILE A 113 -8.24 -24.05 -13.50
C ILE A 113 -7.10 -25.02 -13.86
N VAL A 114 -5.86 -24.61 -13.59
CA VAL A 114 -4.64 -25.41 -13.73
C VAL A 114 -3.68 -24.96 -12.65
N HIS A 115 -3.01 -25.88 -11.96
CA HIS A 115 -2.00 -25.52 -10.96
C HIS A 115 -0.89 -24.66 -11.56
N GLY A 116 -0.60 -23.51 -10.93
CA GLY A 116 0.36 -22.53 -11.40
C GLY A 116 -0.14 -21.67 -12.57
N PHE A 117 -1.44 -21.70 -12.89
CA PHE A 117 -2.00 -20.95 -14.02
C PHE A 117 -1.80 -19.45 -13.88
N TRP A 118 -1.80 -18.94 -12.64
CA TRP A 118 -1.59 -17.52 -12.31
C TRP A 118 -0.33 -16.91 -12.93
N LEU A 119 0.70 -17.73 -13.20
CA LEU A 119 1.94 -17.29 -13.82
C LEU A 119 1.70 -16.71 -15.23
N TRP A 120 0.80 -17.30 -16.03
CA TRP A 120 0.58 -16.87 -17.40
C TRP A 120 -0.08 -15.49 -17.49
N PRO A 121 -1.19 -15.21 -16.79
CA PRO A 121 -1.75 -13.86 -16.72
C PRO A 121 -0.77 -12.84 -16.10
N ALA A 122 0.02 -13.24 -15.10
CA ALA A 122 1.02 -12.37 -14.48
C ALA A 122 2.13 -11.96 -15.47
N LEU A 123 2.63 -12.91 -16.25
CA LEU A 123 3.60 -12.65 -17.32
C LEU A 123 2.99 -11.79 -18.43
N LEU A 124 1.74 -12.04 -18.81
CA LEU A 124 1.04 -11.24 -19.81
C LEU A 124 0.87 -9.78 -19.35
N MET A 125 0.42 -9.56 -18.12
CA MET A 125 0.28 -8.22 -17.52
C MET A 125 1.63 -7.48 -17.51
N THR A 126 2.68 -8.18 -17.10
CA THR A 126 4.04 -7.63 -17.06
C THR A 126 4.52 -7.27 -18.47
N ALA A 127 4.35 -8.17 -19.44
CA ALA A 127 4.75 -7.94 -20.83
C ALA A 127 4.00 -6.77 -21.46
N ILE A 128 2.67 -6.69 -21.29
CA ILE A 128 1.86 -5.58 -21.81
C ILE A 128 2.33 -4.26 -21.19
N THR A 129 2.57 -4.22 -19.89
CA THR A 129 3.02 -3.01 -19.19
C THR A 129 4.38 -2.56 -19.72
N LEU A 130 5.35 -3.45 -19.83
CA LEU A 130 6.69 -3.14 -20.30
C LEU A 130 6.69 -2.70 -21.77
N LEU A 131 5.93 -3.37 -22.63
CA LEU A 131 5.77 -2.99 -24.04
C LEU A 131 5.11 -1.62 -24.18
N TYR A 132 4.03 -1.36 -23.43
CA TYR A 132 3.36 -0.08 -23.44
C TYR A 132 4.27 1.06 -22.99
N VAL A 133 4.93 0.92 -21.84
CA VAL A 133 5.83 1.93 -21.30
C VAL A 133 7.04 2.14 -22.22
N GLY A 134 7.67 1.05 -22.69
CA GLY A 134 8.85 1.11 -23.56
C GLY A 134 8.56 1.72 -24.93
N ALA A 135 7.39 1.42 -25.53
CA ALA A 135 7.04 1.89 -26.86
C ALA A 135 6.43 3.30 -26.86
N ARG A 136 5.60 3.65 -25.87
CA ARG A 136 4.78 4.88 -25.91
C ARG A 136 5.15 5.93 -24.86
N GLU A 137 5.66 5.51 -23.69
CA GLU A 137 5.77 6.39 -22.52
C GLU A 137 7.20 6.42 -21.93
N ARG A 138 8.21 5.99 -22.69
CA ARG A 138 9.61 5.94 -22.24
C ARG A 138 10.15 7.29 -21.76
N HIS A 139 9.67 8.37 -22.36
CA HIS A 139 10.10 9.74 -22.04
C HIS A 139 9.55 10.23 -20.70
N THR A 140 8.42 9.68 -20.24
CA THR A 140 7.75 10.06 -18.98
C THR A 140 8.08 9.09 -17.84
N LEU A 141 8.78 7.99 -18.14
CA LEU A 141 9.18 6.98 -17.15
C LEU A 141 10.18 7.51 -16.12
N ILE A 142 11.39 7.87 -16.54
CA ILE A 142 12.45 8.30 -15.61
C ILE A 142 12.08 9.60 -14.89
N PRO A 143 11.58 10.65 -15.58
CA PRO A 143 11.13 11.87 -14.91
C PRO A 143 9.97 11.58 -13.94
N GLY A 144 9.02 10.71 -14.32
CA GLY A 144 7.91 10.32 -13.46
C GLY A 144 8.33 9.56 -12.21
N LEU A 145 9.33 8.67 -12.31
CA LEU A 145 9.91 7.98 -11.14
C LEU A 145 10.65 8.97 -10.24
N ALA A 146 11.45 9.86 -10.82
CA ALA A 146 12.17 10.88 -10.07
C ALA A 146 11.21 11.87 -9.37
N ALA A 147 10.06 12.16 -9.98
CA ALA A 147 9.00 12.92 -9.36
C ALA A 147 8.35 12.15 -8.20
N PHE A 148 7.98 10.89 -8.43
CA PHE A 148 7.35 10.02 -7.43
C PHE A 148 8.15 9.96 -6.12
N VAL A 149 9.47 9.75 -6.20
CA VAL A 149 10.37 9.66 -5.03
C VAL A 149 10.37 10.95 -4.19
N ARG A 150 10.11 12.11 -4.80
CA ARG A 150 10.05 13.40 -4.09
C ARG A 150 8.70 13.65 -3.44
N THR A 151 7.72 12.76 -3.62
CA THR A 151 6.40 12.92 -3.04
C THR A 151 6.30 12.30 -1.65
N HIS A 152 5.40 12.83 -0.82
CA HIS A 152 5.05 12.23 0.47
C HIS A 152 4.43 10.82 0.36
N ALA A 153 3.99 10.42 -0.83
CA ALA A 153 3.45 9.07 -1.06
C ALA A 153 4.54 8.01 -1.22
N TYR A 154 5.80 8.41 -1.45
CA TYR A 154 6.93 7.50 -1.64
C TYR A 154 7.11 6.58 -0.43
N TYR A 155 7.23 7.14 0.79
CA TYR A 155 7.54 6.34 1.97
C TYR A 155 6.47 5.31 2.31
N PRO A 156 5.16 5.63 2.35
CA PRO A 156 4.14 4.62 2.62
C PRO A 156 4.14 3.49 1.58
N ILE A 157 4.29 3.80 0.29
CA ILE A 157 4.34 2.75 -0.74
C ILE A 157 5.59 1.88 -0.58
N PHE A 158 6.74 2.52 -0.37
CA PHE A 158 8.02 1.82 -0.25
C PHE A 158 8.06 0.93 1.01
N PHE A 159 7.66 1.46 2.16
CA PHE A 159 7.57 0.66 3.39
C PHE A 159 6.50 -0.41 3.31
N GLY A 160 5.34 -0.13 2.71
CA GLY A 160 4.31 -1.13 2.46
C GLY A 160 4.87 -2.31 1.65
N LEU A 161 5.63 -2.03 0.58
CA LEU A 161 6.29 -3.06 -0.22
C LEU A 161 7.37 -3.83 0.54
N LEU A 162 8.21 -3.16 1.32
CA LEU A 162 9.20 -3.84 2.17
C LEU A 162 8.53 -4.75 3.20
N ILE A 163 7.39 -4.32 3.76
CA ILE A 163 6.63 -5.13 4.70
C ILE A 163 6.09 -6.39 4.01
N ILE A 164 5.44 -6.25 2.84
CA ILE A 164 4.82 -7.37 2.10
C ILE A 164 5.88 -8.34 1.54
N LEU A 165 6.96 -7.82 0.96
CA LEU A 165 7.89 -8.64 0.19
C LEU A 165 9.06 -9.18 1.01
N VAL A 166 9.41 -8.52 2.11
CA VAL A 166 10.60 -8.86 2.91
C VAL A 166 10.24 -9.19 4.34
N PHE A 167 9.53 -8.28 5.03
CA PHE A 167 9.32 -8.44 6.46
C PHE A 167 8.33 -9.56 6.78
N SER A 168 7.19 -9.62 6.10
CA SER A 168 6.21 -10.71 6.30
C SER A 168 6.82 -12.08 5.97
N GLN A 169 7.67 -12.15 4.95
CA GLN A 169 8.33 -13.39 4.54
C GLN A 169 9.38 -13.86 5.56
N THR A 170 10.23 -12.95 6.02
CA THR A 170 11.26 -13.28 7.01
C THR A 170 10.66 -13.60 8.38
N PHE A 171 9.70 -12.79 8.85
CA PHE A 171 9.03 -12.96 10.13
C PHE A 171 8.00 -14.10 10.11
N GLY A 172 7.35 -14.33 8.97
CA GLY A 172 6.44 -15.45 8.70
C GLY A 172 7.19 -16.76 8.43
N SER A 173 8.47 -16.75 8.06
CA SER A 173 9.22 -18.00 7.90
C SER A 173 9.55 -18.61 9.29
N GLY A 174 8.72 -19.56 9.74
CA GLY A 174 8.91 -20.32 11.00
C GLY A 174 10.34 -20.84 11.22
N ALA A 175 11.01 -21.22 10.12
CA ALA A 175 12.40 -21.69 10.04
C ALA A 175 13.44 -20.71 10.57
N PHE A 176 13.24 -19.41 10.36
CA PHE A 176 14.28 -18.41 10.60
C PHE A 176 14.31 -17.91 12.05
N LEU A 177 13.16 -17.87 12.73
CA LEU A 177 13.02 -17.23 14.05
C LEU A 177 12.38 -18.11 15.11
N TRP A 178 11.37 -18.90 14.75
CA TRP A 178 10.40 -19.38 15.74
C TRP A 178 10.64 -20.80 16.25
N TYR A 179 11.16 -21.71 15.41
CA TYR A 179 11.41 -23.09 15.84
C TYR A 179 12.49 -23.23 16.93
N HIS A 180 13.24 -22.17 17.23
CA HIS A 180 14.21 -22.15 18.33
C HIS A 180 13.63 -21.58 19.63
N LEU A 181 12.46 -20.93 19.56
CA LEU A 181 11.82 -20.23 20.67
C LEU A 181 10.58 -20.95 21.20
N ILE A 182 9.87 -21.68 20.32
CA ILE A 182 8.58 -22.31 20.61
C ILE A 182 8.52 -23.68 19.94
N ASP A 183 7.73 -24.61 20.50
CA ASP A 183 7.53 -25.94 19.93
C ASP A 183 6.90 -25.92 18.53
N GLU A 184 7.20 -26.96 17.75
CA GLU A 184 6.84 -27.05 16.33
C GLU A 184 5.32 -27.08 16.08
N ALA A 185 4.51 -27.59 17.02
CA ALA A 185 3.06 -27.58 16.86
C ALA A 185 2.51 -26.16 16.97
N THR A 186 2.95 -25.41 17.97
CA THR A 186 2.57 -24.01 18.16
C THR A 186 3.06 -23.13 16.99
N VAL A 187 4.28 -23.32 16.49
CA VAL A 187 4.78 -22.54 15.35
C VAL A 187 3.91 -22.71 14.10
N ARG A 188 3.38 -23.92 13.83
CA ARG A 188 2.50 -24.16 12.67
C ARG A 188 1.16 -23.44 12.77
N GLU A 189 0.65 -23.20 13.97
CA GLU A 189 -0.64 -22.54 14.18
C GLU A 189 -0.53 -21.02 14.14
N PHE A 190 0.52 -20.45 14.73
CA PHE A 190 0.67 -18.99 14.85
C PHE A 190 1.32 -18.33 13.64
N LYS A 191 2.18 -19.06 12.91
CA LYS A 191 2.91 -18.53 11.75
C LYS A 191 2.00 -17.85 10.72
N PRO A 192 0.91 -18.49 10.24
CA PRO A 192 0.02 -17.86 9.25
C PRO A 192 -0.58 -16.56 9.77
N ALA A 193 -0.94 -16.49 11.06
CA ALA A 193 -1.51 -15.29 11.67
C ALA A 193 -0.57 -14.09 11.62
N PHE A 194 0.71 -14.31 11.93
CA PHE A 194 1.71 -13.26 11.85
C PHE A 194 2.00 -12.86 10.41
N GLN A 195 2.14 -13.85 9.52
CA GLN A 195 2.44 -13.58 8.11
C GLN A 195 1.30 -12.80 7.44
N GLU A 196 0.07 -13.31 7.50
CA GLU A 196 -1.08 -12.66 6.87
C GLU A 196 -1.41 -11.30 7.52
N GLY A 197 -1.24 -11.19 8.84
CA GLY A 197 -1.40 -9.92 9.55
C GLY A 197 -0.39 -8.85 9.11
N LEU A 198 0.88 -9.22 8.93
CA LEU A 198 1.90 -8.32 8.40
C LEU A 198 1.66 -7.97 6.93
N GLU A 199 1.20 -8.91 6.12
CA GLU A 199 0.85 -8.66 4.73
C GLU A 199 -0.32 -7.68 4.61
N VAL A 200 -1.40 -7.85 5.38
CA VAL A 200 -2.51 -6.88 5.45
C VAL A 200 -2.00 -5.50 5.85
N TYR A 201 -1.15 -5.44 6.88
CA TYR A 201 -0.58 -4.17 7.32
C TYR A 201 0.20 -3.48 6.21
N GLY A 202 1.08 -4.21 5.52
CA GLY A 202 1.84 -3.69 4.39
C GLY A 202 0.93 -3.21 3.25
N TYR A 203 -0.12 -3.97 2.92
CA TYR A 203 -1.08 -3.60 1.88
C TYR A 203 -1.90 -2.35 2.21
N ILE A 204 -2.32 -2.18 3.46
CA ILE A 204 -3.06 -0.98 3.90
C ILE A 204 -2.18 0.27 3.79
N ILE A 205 -0.92 0.19 4.24
CA ILE A 205 0.02 1.32 4.18
C ILE A 205 0.36 1.65 2.72
N LEU A 206 0.53 0.63 1.87
CA LEU A 206 0.71 0.78 0.43
C LEU A 206 -0.50 1.49 -0.21
N LEU A 207 -1.73 1.02 0.08
CA LEU A 207 -2.96 1.62 -0.44
C LEU A 207 -3.11 3.09 0.01
N TYR A 208 -2.80 3.39 1.27
CA TYR A 208 -2.79 4.75 1.78
C TYR A 208 -1.84 5.65 0.96
N GLY A 209 -0.63 5.17 0.68
CA GLY A 209 0.31 5.88 -0.18
C GLY A 209 -0.18 6.04 -1.61
N ALA A 210 -0.75 4.98 -2.21
CA ALA A 210 -1.33 5.03 -3.56
C ALA A 210 -2.46 6.07 -3.65
N TRP A 211 -3.33 6.13 -2.64
CA TRP A 211 -4.40 7.12 -2.55
C TRP A 211 -3.86 8.56 -2.45
N ARG A 212 -2.81 8.78 -1.63
CA ARG A 212 -2.15 10.08 -1.55
C ARG A 212 -1.52 10.48 -2.88
N TYR A 213 -0.87 9.54 -3.57
CA TYR A 213 -0.23 9.80 -4.85
C TYR A 213 -1.26 10.17 -5.93
N ALA A 214 -2.36 9.41 -6.00
CA ALA A 214 -3.45 9.69 -6.92
C ALA A 214 -4.00 11.12 -6.74
N ARG A 215 -4.23 11.56 -5.49
CA ARG A 215 -4.82 12.87 -5.16
C ARG A 215 -3.92 14.08 -5.43
N GLN A 216 -2.67 13.89 -5.83
CA GLN A 216 -1.78 15.01 -6.14
C GLN A 216 -2.32 15.81 -7.34
N PRO A 217 -2.06 17.13 -7.39
CA PRO A 217 -2.29 17.91 -8.59
C PRO A 217 -1.59 17.28 -9.81
N ARG A 218 -2.08 17.58 -11.01
CA ARG A 218 -1.37 17.20 -12.23
C ARG A 218 -0.01 17.89 -12.22
N MET A 219 1.01 17.17 -12.64
CA MET A 219 2.33 17.75 -12.84
C MET A 219 2.33 18.49 -14.16
N ASP A 220 2.87 19.70 -14.17
CA ASP A 220 3.07 20.41 -15.42
C ASP A 220 4.16 19.69 -16.23
N PRO A 221 3.96 19.45 -17.53
CA PRO A 221 4.98 18.88 -18.38
C PRO A 221 6.19 19.82 -18.40
N ALA A 222 7.37 19.27 -18.07
CA ALA A 222 8.65 19.96 -18.13
C ALA A 222 9.05 20.30 -19.57
#